data_AF-A0A1E3HGI6-F1
#
_entry.id   AF-A0A1E3HGI6-F1
#
_cell.length_a   1.000
_cell.length_b   1.000
_cell.length_c   1.000
_cell.angle_alpha   90.00
_cell.angle_beta   90.00
_cell.angle_gamma   90.00
#
_symmetry.space_group_name_H-M   'P 1'
#
loop_
_entity.id
_entity.type
_entity.pdbx_description
1 polymer ?
#
loop_
_entity_poly.entity_id
_entity_poly.type
_entity_poly.pdbx_seq_one_letter_code
_entity_poly.pdbx_strand_id
1 'polypeptide(L)'
;MVVYSITSDRRDRDLDDSSRLAFKHWHSDITFEPVPSDYAILKVHTAPESGGDTIWASAYEAYSRLSPDFAKFLEGKEAFHEAGFFNQSAKSFGIELRTGERGSPLNQGPALSAIHPVIRVNPVTGWKGVFVNQGFTRRILDVTKDESDFILNYLSKLTVNNHDLQVRFRWGKDYAPGRGDVAIWDNRSSFHSATYDYDRALRVGDRVVSIGEKPYYDPAGTTRRGDLGLASPTEGYLGEIYREALENAK
;
A
#
# COMPACT_ATOMS: atom_id res chain seq x y z
N MET A 1 -6.97 18.82 2.35
CA MET A 1 -5.95 18.30 1.41
C MET A 1 -4.57 18.58 1.99
N VAL A 2 -3.65 17.64 1.84
CA VAL A 2 -2.25 17.76 2.23
C VAL A 2 -1.41 17.69 0.95
N VAL A 3 -0.51 18.65 0.77
CA VAL A 3 0.37 18.76 -0.41
C VAL A 3 1.80 18.53 0.04
N TYR A 4 2.54 17.71 -0.70
CA TYR A 4 3.98 17.54 -0.49
C TYR A 4 4.68 17.22 -1.80
N SER A 5 5.89 17.76 -1.96
CA SER A 5 6.74 17.43 -3.10
C SER A 5 7.45 16.10 -2.83
N ILE A 6 7.50 15.23 -3.84
CA ILE A 6 8.26 14.00 -3.80
C ILE A 6 9.52 14.16 -4.65
N THR A 7 10.67 14.13 -3.98
CA THR A 7 11.97 14.10 -4.65
C THR A 7 12.63 12.78 -4.34
N SER A 8 13.01 12.06 -5.38
CA SER A 8 13.82 10.85 -5.28
C SER A 8 15.06 11.05 -6.15
N ASP A 9 16.19 11.28 -5.50
CA ASP A 9 17.47 11.54 -6.12
C ASP A 9 18.49 10.54 -5.58
N ARG A 10 19.17 9.84 -6.48
CA ARG A 10 20.21 8.85 -6.15
C ARG A 10 21.63 9.43 -6.23
N ARG A 11 21.79 10.75 -6.31
CA ARG A 11 23.09 11.43 -6.27
C ARG A 11 23.67 11.42 -4.84
N ASP A 12 24.74 10.62 -4.68
CA ASP A 12 25.77 10.66 -3.62
C ASP A 12 25.33 10.62 -2.14
N ARG A 13 24.04 10.42 -1.83
CA ARG A 13 23.53 10.38 -0.46
C ARG A 13 23.06 9.02 0.06
N ASP A 14 23.01 8.00 -0.81
CA ASP A 14 22.71 6.60 -0.45
C ASP A 14 23.95 5.71 -0.64
N LEU A 15 25.08 6.10 -0.03
CA LEU A 15 26.25 5.20 0.14
C LEU A 15 26.08 4.26 1.35
N ASP A 16 24.88 4.18 1.91
CA ASP A 16 24.52 3.24 2.98
C ASP A 16 24.31 1.83 2.42
N ASP A 17 24.75 0.81 3.17
CA ASP A 17 24.47 -0.62 2.93
C ASP A 17 23.03 -0.94 3.34
N SER A 18 22.09 -0.20 2.77
CA SER A 18 20.66 -0.35 3.03
C SER A 18 20.05 -1.39 2.10
N SER A 19 19.10 -2.15 2.64
CA SER A 19 18.37 -3.17 1.91
C SER A 19 17.59 -2.57 0.73
N ARG A 20 17.97 -2.92 -0.50
CA ARG A 20 17.39 -2.40 -1.75
C ARG A 20 16.19 -3.20 -2.27
N LEU A 21 15.59 -4.02 -1.41
CA LEU A 21 14.48 -4.87 -1.82
C LEU A 21 13.22 -4.02 -2.03
N ALA A 22 12.80 -3.90 -3.29
CA ALA A 22 11.70 -3.03 -3.71
C ALA A 22 10.38 -3.28 -2.95
N PHE A 23 10.20 -4.49 -2.38
CA PHE A 23 8.98 -4.80 -1.65
C PHE A 23 8.78 -3.95 -0.39
N LYS A 24 9.86 -3.47 0.23
CA LYS A 24 9.81 -2.60 1.42
C LYS A 24 9.18 -1.23 1.13
N HIS A 25 9.09 -0.85 -0.14
CA HIS A 25 8.53 0.42 -0.58
C HIS A 25 7.03 0.33 -0.92
N TRP A 26 6.41 -0.85 -0.94
CA TRP A 26 4.95 -0.94 -1.13
C TRP A 26 4.21 -0.33 0.05
N HIS A 27 3.37 0.67 -0.24
CA HIS A 27 2.57 1.35 0.77
C HIS A 27 1.25 1.90 0.20
N SER A 28 0.30 2.13 1.08
CA SER A 28 -0.75 3.13 0.88
C SER A 28 -0.30 4.41 1.58
N ASP A 29 -0.62 5.56 1.02
CA ASP A 29 -0.15 6.83 1.55
C ASP A 29 -0.69 7.09 2.96
N ILE A 30 0.20 7.57 3.82
CA ILE A 30 -0.06 8.11 5.16
C ILE A 30 -0.89 7.20 6.10
N THR A 31 -0.78 5.88 5.97
CA THR A 31 -1.44 4.93 6.90
C THR A 31 -0.94 4.98 8.35
N PHE A 32 0.01 5.85 8.66
CA PHE A 32 0.44 6.15 10.02
C PHE A 32 -0.37 7.29 10.66
N GLU A 33 -1.26 7.94 9.91
CA GLU A 33 -2.20 8.94 10.44
C GLU A 33 -3.52 8.26 10.84
N PRO A 34 -4.20 8.71 11.92
CA PRO A 34 -5.50 8.17 12.31
C PRO A 34 -6.57 8.24 11.22
N VAL A 35 -6.50 9.27 10.35
CA VAL A 35 -7.36 9.47 9.19
C VAL A 35 -6.48 9.55 7.94
N PRO A 36 -6.18 8.41 7.27
CA PRO A 36 -5.31 8.37 6.10
C PRO A 36 -5.91 9.05 4.87
N SER A 37 -5.15 9.02 3.78
CA SER A 37 -5.60 9.54 2.51
C SER A 37 -6.63 8.62 1.85
N ASP A 38 -7.68 9.21 1.29
CA ASP A 38 -8.68 8.52 0.48
C ASP A 38 -8.28 8.44 -0.99
N TYR A 39 -7.86 9.55 -1.59
CA TYR A 39 -7.33 9.64 -2.94
C TYR A 39 -5.98 10.35 -2.94
N ALA A 40 -5.14 9.93 -3.87
CA ALA A 40 -3.86 10.56 -4.11
C ALA A 40 -3.71 10.88 -5.60
N ILE A 41 -3.06 12.01 -5.85
CA ILE A 41 -2.83 12.59 -7.16
C ILE A 41 -1.32 12.81 -7.28
N LEU A 42 -0.72 12.27 -8.32
CA LEU A 42 0.71 12.41 -8.58
C LEU A 42 0.95 12.93 -10.00
N LYS A 43 1.78 13.96 -10.08
CA LYS A 43 2.41 14.40 -11.33
C LYS A 43 3.92 14.27 -11.19
N VAL A 44 4.54 13.43 -12.01
CA VAL A 44 6.01 13.41 -12.16
C VAL A 44 6.38 14.39 -13.28
N HIS A 45 7.00 15.51 -12.92
CA HIS A 45 7.38 16.56 -13.89
C HIS A 45 8.84 16.44 -14.32
N THR A 46 9.68 15.74 -13.55
CA THR A 46 11.05 15.42 -13.92
C THR A 46 11.20 13.91 -13.83
N ALA A 47 11.23 13.23 -14.97
CA ALA A 47 11.41 11.79 -15.07
C ALA A 47 12.78 11.46 -15.67
N PRO A 48 13.41 10.35 -15.28
CA PRO A 48 14.64 9.88 -15.89
C PRO A 48 14.40 9.41 -17.35
N GLU A 49 15.47 9.29 -18.13
CA GLU A 49 15.36 8.83 -19.53
C GLU A 49 14.81 7.40 -19.65
N SER A 50 15.18 6.55 -18.71
CA SER A 50 14.68 5.18 -18.54
C SER A 50 14.42 4.90 -17.06
N GLY A 51 13.43 4.05 -16.79
CA GLY A 51 13.00 3.70 -15.44
C GLY A 51 12.19 4.81 -14.75
N GLY A 52 12.07 4.74 -13.43
CA GLY A 52 11.36 5.75 -12.61
C GLY A 52 9.85 5.60 -12.64
N ASP A 53 9.37 4.46 -13.09
CA ASP A 53 7.95 4.13 -13.20
C ASP A 53 7.29 4.06 -11.83
N THR A 54 5.97 4.11 -11.83
CA THR A 54 5.19 3.84 -10.63
C THR A 54 4.37 2.58 -10.85
N ILE A 55 4.35 1.71 -9.85
CA ILE A 55 3.57 0.49 -9.84
C ILE A 55 2.49 0.59 -8.77
N TRP A 56 1.28 0.14 -9.09
CA TRP A 56 0.17 0.02 -8.17
C TRP A 56 -0.30 -1.43 -8.11
N ALA A 57 -0.90 -1.82 -7.00
CA ALA A 57 -1.45 -3.13 -6.74
C ALA A 57 -2.84 -3.00 -6.10
N SER A 58 -3.79 -3.83 -6.53
CA SER A 58 -5.15 -3.82 -5.97
C SER A 58 -5.20 -4.54 -4.62
N ALA A 59 -5.57 -3.81 -3.56
CA ALA A 59 -5.82 -4.38 -2.23
C ALA A 59 -7.06 -5.29 -2.20
N TYR A 60 -8.01 -5.06 -3.10
CA TYR A 60 -9.18 -5.92 -3.28
C TYR A 60 -8.78 -7.29 -3.83
N GLU A 61 -7.94 -7.35 -4.87
CA GLU A 61 -7.49 -8.65 -5.37
C GLU A 61 -6.46 -9.34 -4.48
N ALA A 62 -5.73 -8.59 -3.66
CA ALA A 62 -4.98 -9.21 -2.57
C ALA A 62 -5.93 -9.93 -1.59
N TYR A 63 -7.04 -9.30 -1.20
CA TYR A 63 -8.04 -9.92 -0.32
C TYR A 63 -8.74 -11.12 -0.97
N SER A 64 -9.16 -11.01 -2.23
CA SER A 64 -9.84 -12.10 -2.97
C SER A 64 -9.00 -13.38 -3.09
N ARG A 65 -7.67 -13.30 -2.93
CA ARG A 65 -6.76 -14.45 -3.00
C ARG A 65 -6.59 -15.17 -1.66
N LEU A 66 -7.13 -14.61 -0.58
CA LEU A 66 -7.13 -15.26 0.71
C LEU A 66 -8.13 -16.42 0.67
N SER A 67 -7.66 -17.56 1.18
CA SER A 67 -8.52 -18.67 1.61
C SER A 67 -9.67 -18.12 2.48
N PRO A 68 -10.94 -18.57 2.34
CA PRO A 68 -12.05 -18.05 3.13
C PRO A 68 -11.81 -18.10 4.64
N ASP A 69 -11.22 -19.18 5.15
CA ASP A 69 -10.90 -19.33 6.57
C ASP A 69 -9.80 -18.36 7.02
N PHE A 70 -8.80 -18.15 6.18
CA PHE A 70 -7.71 -17.23 6.49
C PHE A 70 -8.17 -15.77 6.38
N ALA A 71 -9.01 -15.44 5.40
CA ALA A 71 -9.68 -14.14 5.31
C ALA A 71 -10.48 -13.87 6.60
N LYS A 72 -11.33 -14.81 7.01
CA LYS A 72 -12.12 -14.72 8.25
C LYS A 72 -11.27 -14.55 9.50
N PHE A 73 -10.11 -15.20 9.58
CA PHE A 73 -9.18 -15.03 10.70
C PHE A 73 -8.61 -13.60 10.78
N LEU A 74 -8.34 -12.97 9.63
CA LEU A 74 -7.80 -11.61 9.53
C LEU A 74 -8.87 -10.53 9.68
N GLU A 75 -10.12 -10.83 9.36
CA GLU A 75 -11.26 -9.95 9.62
C GLU A 75 -11.39 -9.64 11.11
N GLY A 76 -11.54 -8.35 11.44
CA GLY A 76 -11.58 -7.85 12.81
C GLY A 76 -10.22 -7.75 13.52
N LYS A 77 -9.12 -8.24 12.94
CA LYS A 77 -7.75 -7.97 13.45
C LYS A 77 -7.38 -6.52 13.18
N GLU A 78 -6.56 -5.97 14.06
CA GLU A 78 -5.97 -4.64 13.90
C GLU A 78 -4.45 -4.73 13.71
N ALA A 79 -3.85 -3.69 13.17
CA ALA A 79 -2.43 -3.56 12.98
C ALA A 79 -1.95 -2.16 13.37
N PHE A 80 -0.74 -2.11 13.94
CA PHE A 80 -0.02 -0.90 14.27
C PHE A 80 0.81 -0.43 13.06
N HIS A 81 0.56 0.80 12.65
CA HIS A 81 1.24 1.50 11.57
C HIS A 81 2.08 2.64 12.15
N GLU A 82 3.30 2.80 11.69
CA GLU A 82 4.24 3.78 12.24
C GLU A 82 5.26 4.26 11.21
N ALA A 83 5.54 5.56 11.25
CA ALA A 83 6.47 6.24 10.35
C ALA A 83 7.44 7.16 11.10
N GLY A 84 7.91 6.73 12.28
CA GLY A 84 8.89 7.44 13.08
C GLY A 84 10.26 7.57 12.41
N PHE A 85 10.51 6.84 11.30
CA PHE A 85 11.65 7.12 10.44
C PHE A 85 11.62 8.55 9.88
N PHE A 86 10.43 9.14 9.63
CA PHE A 86 10.34 10.57 9.26
C PHE A 86 10.82 11.49 10.38
N ASN A 87 10.49 11.18 11.64
CA ASN A 87 11.00 11.93 12.79
C ASN A 87 12.53 11.83 12.89
N GLN A 88 13.11 10.66 12.59
CA GLN A 88 14.56 10.47 12.56
C GLN A 88 15.20 11.28 11.45
N SER A 89 14.70 11.17 10.21
CA SER A 89 15.21 11.94 9.07
C SER A 89 15.10 13.45 9.30
N ALA A 90 13.97 13.94 9.80
CA ALA A 90 13.77 15.36 10.07
C ALA A 90 14.80 15.90 11.08
N LYS A 91 15.07 15.15 12.17
CA LYS A 91 16.13 15.48 13.13
C LYS A 91 17.50 15.52 12.46
N SER A 92 17.85 14.54 11.62
CA SER A 92 19.13 14.49 10.91
C SER A 92 19.35 15.68 9.97
N PHE A 93 18.29 16.26 9.42
CA PHE A 93 18.36 17.43 8.54
C PHE A 93 18.06 18.76 9.25
N GLY A 94 17.83 18.76 10.56
CA GLY A 94 17.45 19.97 11.30
C GLY A 94 16.12 20.58 10.85
N ILE A 95 15.20 19.74 10.35
CA ILE A 95 13.88 20.14 9.87
C ILE A 95 12.86 19.85 10.98
N GLU A 96 12.00 20.82 11.28
CA GLU A 96 10.85 20.60 12.15
C GLU A 96 9.67 20.05 11.34
N LEU A 97 9.12 18.92 11.79
CA LEU A 97 7.89 18.38 11.20
C LEU A 97 6.67 19.14 11.69
N ARG A 98 5.67 19.26 10.82
CA ARG A 98 4.37 19.87 11.16
C ARG A 98 3.64 19.05 12.22
N THR A 99 3.44 19.65 13.39
CA THR A 99 2.70 19.04 14.52
C THR A 99 1.25 19.54 14.65
N GLY A 100 0.88 20.63 13.97
CA GLY A 100 -0.53 21.06 13.90
C GLY A 100 -1.38 20.14 13.01
N GLU A 101 -2.65 20.50 12.79
CA GLU A 101 -3.57 19.71 11.96
C GLU A 101 -3.02 19.46 10.56
N ARG A 102 -3.07 18.19 10.13
CA ARG A 102 -2.64 17.70 8.81
C ARG A 102 -3.86 17.25 8.00
N GLY A 103 -4.78 18.18 7.79
CA GLY A 103 -5.98 18.02 6.97
C GLY A 103 -7.18 17.37 7.68
N SER A 104 -7.01 16.87 8.90
CA SER A 104 -8.06 16.42 9.80
C SER A 104 -7.69 16.82 11.24
N PRO A 105 -8.67 17.17 12.11
CA PRO A 105 -8.42 17.45 13.52
C PRO A 105 -7.89 16.23 14.30
N LEU A 106 -8.08 15.02 13.75
CA LEU A 106 -7.54 13.79 14.31
C LEU A 106 -6.08 13.52 13.88
N ASN A 107 -5.60 14.21 12.84
CA ASN A 107 -4.25 14.08 12.33
C ASN A 107 -3.39 15.24 12.83
N GLN A 108 -2.93 15.14 14.07
CA GLN A 108 -2.14 16.18 14.72
C GLN A 108 -1.15 15.58 15.71
N GLY A 109 -0.28 16.43 16.25
CA GLY A 109 0.77 16.05 17.17
C GLY A 109 1.99 15.42 16.48
N PRO A 110 3.01 15.04 17.26
CA PRO A 110 4.26 14.48 16.77
C PRO A 110 4.20 12.96 16.51
N ALA A 111 3.14 12.31 16.99
CA ALA A 111 2.93 10.88 16.77
C ALA A 111 2.62 10.64 15.29
N LEU A 112 3.50 9.90 14.62
CA LEU A 112 3.31 9.40 13.26
C LEU A 112 3.00 7.90 13.35
N SER A 113 1.90 7.58 14.02
CA SER A 113 1.48 6.21 14.24
C SER A 113 -0.03 6.09 14.44
N ALA A 114 -0.61 4.99 13.97
CA ALA A 114 -2.03 4.70 14.09
C ALA A 114 -2.31 3.19 14.21
N ILE A 115 -3.50 2.85 14.68
CA ILE A 115 -4.02 1.48 14.66
C ILE A 115 -5.17 1.43 13.65
N HIS A 116 -5.10 0.46 12.75
CA HIS A 116 -6.05 0.26 11.66
C HIS A 116 -6.45 -1.21 11.52
N PRO A 117 -7.63 -1.52 10.99
CA PRO A 117 -8.00 -2.90 10.70
C PRO A 117 -7.08 -3.51 9.64
N VAL A 118 -6.75 -4.79 9.78
CA VAL A 118 -5.96 -5.55 8.78
C VAL A 118 -6.74 -5.68 7.48
N ILE A 119 -8.04 -5.95 7.59
CA ILE A 119 -8.99 -5.93 6.48
C ILE A 119 -9.93 -4.75 6.69
N ARG A 120 -9.92 -3.79 5.78
CA ARG A 120 -10.83 -2.65 5.82
C ARG A 120 -11.99 -2.82 4.84
N VAL A 121 -13.04 -2.03 5.02
CA VAL A 121 -14.10 -1.83 4.00
C VAL A 121 -13.98 -0.43 3.41
N ASN A 122 -14.06 -0.30 2.08
CA ASN A 122 -14.08 1.00 1.42
C ASN A 122 -15.50 1.59 1.51
N PRO A 123 -15.69 2.79 2.10
CA PRO A 123 -17.03 3.38 2.30
C PRO A 123 -17.76 3.70 1.00
N VAL A 124 -17.05 3.82 -0.13
CA VAL A 124 -17.65 4.15 -1.43
C VAL A 124 -18.17 2.90 -2.12
N THR A 125 -17.44 1.78 -2.05
CA THR A 125 -17.75 0.56 -2.80
C THR A 125 -18.38 -0.54 -1.95
N GLY A 126 -18.23 -0.49 -0.62
CA GLY A 126 -18.60 -1.59 0.27
C GLY A 126 -17.63 -2.78 0.24
N TRP A 127 -16.56 -2.71 -0.56
CA TRP A 127 -15.66 -3.85 -0.75
C TRP A 127 -14.58 -3.96 0.32
N LYS A 128 -14.32 -5.20 0.74
CA LYS A 128 -13.23 -5.60 1.62
C LYS A 128 -11.88 -5.59 0.88
N GLY A 129 -10.85 -5.08 1.53
CA GLY A 129 -9.47 -5.05 1.02
C GLY A 129 -8.44 -5.14 2.13
N VAL A 130 -7.26 -5.67 1.81
CA VAL A 130 -6.11 -5.71 2.73
C VAL A 130 -5.63 -4.27 2.99
N PHE A 131 -5.38 -3.91 4.24
CA PHE A 131 -4.93 -2.55 4.63
C PHE A 131 -3.69 -2.55 5.51
N VAL A 132 -2.79 -3.51 5.26
CA VAL A 132 -1.44 -3.54 5.83
C VAL A 132 -0.42 -3.41 4.71
N ASN A 133 0.71 -2.79 5.00
CA ASN A 133 1.76 -2.56 4.02
C ASN A 133 3.16 -2.58 4.66
N GLN A 134 4.17 -2.87 3.85
CA GLN A 134 5.54 -3.03 4.35
C GLN A 134 6.19 -1.69 4.74
N GLY A 135 5.78 -0.59 4.10
CA GLY A 135 6.30 0.74 4.42
C GLY A 135 6.01 1.16 5.87
N PHE A 136 4.79 0.90 6.36
CA PHE A 136 4.32 1.47 7.63
C PHE A 136 3.86 0.44 8.66
N THR A 137 3.36 -0.73 8.27
CA THR A 137 2.87 -1.70 9.25
C THR A 137 4.04 -2.35 9.99
N ARG A 138 3.96 -2.39 11.31
CA ARG A 138 4.98 -2.99 12.19
C ARG A 138 4.52 -4.25 12.89
N ARG A 139 3.22 -4.35 13.21
CA ARG A 139 2.70 -5.40 14.06
C ARG A 139 1.20 -5.59 13.87
N ILE A 140 0.73 -6.81 13.65
CA ILE A 140 -0.69 -7.19 13.82
C ILE A 140 -0.94 -7.35 15.32
N LEU A 141 -2.01 -6.80 15.87
CA LEU A 141 -2.34 -6.91 17.29
C LEU A 141 -2.96 -8.29 17.61
N ASP A 142 -2.93 -8.68 18.88
CA ASP A 142 -3.57 -9.91 19.40
C ASP A 142 -3.16 -11.24 18.75
N VAL A 143 -1.95 -11.28 18.19
CA VAL A 143 -1.25 -12.50 17.76
C VAL A 143 0.16 -12.48 18.34
N THR A 144 0.91 -13.57 18.32
CA THR A 144 2.34 -13.55 18.69
C THR A 144 3.17 -12.74 17.68
N LYS A 145 4.40 -12.36 18.05
CA LYS A 145 5.29 -11.65 17.12
C LYS A 145 5.58 -12.49 15.87
N ASP A 146 5.85 -13.77 16.05
CA ASP A 146 6.19 -14.68 14.95
C ASP A 146 5.00 -14.86 14.00
N GLU A 147 3.78 -14.99 14.53
CA GLU A 147 2.56 -15.01 13.71
C GLU A 147 2.38 -13.69 12.96
N SER A 148 2.56 -12.55 13.61
CA SER A 148 2.47 -11.24 12.94
C SER A 148 3.45 -11.14 11.79
N ASP A 149 4.72 -11.46 12.00
CA ASP A 149 5.74 -11.40 10.97
C ASP A 149 5.43 -12.37 9.81
N PHE A 150 4.99 -13.59 10.13
CA PHE A 150 4.58 -14.59 9.15
C PHE A 150 3.41 -14.08 8.28
N ILE A 151 2.35 -13.58 8.92
CA ILE A 151 1.15 -13.08 8.24
C ILE A 151 1.48 -11.85 7.38
N LEU A 152 2.19 -10.85 7.93
CA LEU A 152 2.57 -9.65 7.19
C LEU A 152 3.46 -9.97 5.98
N ASN A 153 4.37 -10.93 6.12
CA ASN A 153 5.18 -11.41 5.00
C ASN A 153 4.33 -12.11 3.94
N TYR A 154 3.36 -12.93 4.33
CA TYR A 154 2.47 -13.58 3.38
C TYR A 154 1.58 -12.56 2.64
N LEU A 155 0.97 -11.61 3.35
CA LEU A 155 0.16 -10.54 2.74
C LEU A 155 0.99 -9.67 1.79
N SER A 156 2.26 -9.41 2.12
CA SER A 156 3.17 -8.74 1.20
C SER A 156 3.48 -9.56 -0.06
N LYS A 157 3.62 -10.89 0.07
CA LYS A 157 3.82 -11.77 -1.10
C LYS A 157 2.62 -11.74 -2.03
N LEU A 158 1.40 -11.63 -1.51
CA LEU A 158 0.21 -11.45 -2.36
C LEU A 158 0.34 -10.22 -3.25
N THR A 159 0.87 -9.12 -2.70
CA THR A 159 1.11 -7.90 -3.49
C THR A 159 2.24 -8.11 -4.50
N VAL A 160 3.41 -8.60 -4.06
CA VAL A 160 4.64 -8.63 -4.88
C VAL A 160 4.59 -9.69 -5.98
N ASN A 161 4.07 -10.89 -5.68
CA ASN A 161 4.21 -12.05 -6.57
C ASN A 161 3.06 -12.21 -7.57
N ASN A 162 1.99 -11.42 -7.45
CA ASN A 162 0.83 -11.51 -8.34
C ASN A 162 0.84 -10.31 -9.30
N HIS A 163 1.42 -10.48 -10.47
CA HIS A 163 1.56 -9.38 -11.43
C HIS A 163 0.22 -8.99 -12.08
N ASP A 164 -0.77 -9.88 -12.03
CA ASP A 164 -2.12 -9.71 -12.57
C ASP A 164 -3.04 -8.84 -11.71
N LEU A 165 -2.63 -8.51 -10.47
CA LEU A 165 -3.27 -7.46 -9.66
C LEU A 165 -2.52 -6.12 -9.73
N GLN A 166 -1.44 -6.04 -10.51
CA GLN A 166 -0.58 -4.86 -10.60
C GLN A 166 -0.77 -4.11 -11.92
N VAL A 167 -0.56 -2.80 -11.87
CA VAL A 167 -0.37 -1.96 -13.05
C VAL A 167 0.92 -1.17 -12.92
N ARG A 168 1.72 -1.16 -13.99
CA ARG A 168 2.94 -0.34 -14.10
C ARG A 168 2.67 0.81 -15.05
N PHE A 169 2.89 2.04 -14.58
CA PHE A 169 2.78 3.24 -15.39
C PHE A 169 4.16 3.84 -15.63
N ARG A 170 4.49 3.97 -16.91
CA ARG A 170 5.69 4.69 -17.35
C ARG A 170 5.32 6.15 -17.58
N TRP A 171 5.93 7.02 -16.81
CA TRP A 171 5.75 8.46 -16.95
C TRP A 171 6.33 8.93 -18.27
N GLY A 172 5.55 9.66 -19.06
CA GLY A 172 6.08 10.29 -20.26
C GLY A 172 7.00 11.47 -19.95
N LYS A 173 7.66 11.93 -21.01
CA LYS A 173 8.65 13.00 -21.00
C LYS A 173 8.38 13.98 -22.13
N ASP A 174 9.01 15.14 -22.05
CA ASP A 174 9.06 16.12 -23.14
C ASP A 174 7.69 16.57 -23.65
N TYR A 175 6.73 16.71 -22.73
CA TYR A 175 5.41 17.21 -23.07
C TYR A 175 5.47 18.63 -23.62
N ALA A 176 4.61 18.91 -24.61
CA ALA A 176 4.30 20.28 -24.98
C ALA A 176 3.81 21.07 -23.73
N PRO A 177 4.07 22.38 -23.65
CA PRO A 177 3.60 23.21 -22.54
C PRO A 177 2.12 22.99 -22.21
N GLY A 178 1.82 22.80 -20.93
CA GLY A 178 0.45 22.52 -20.45
C GLY A 178 -0.02 21.06 -20.58
N ARG A 179 0.80 20.16 -21.13
CA ARG A 179 0.53 18.70 -21.15
C ARG A 179 1.40 17.96 -20.13
N GLY A 180 0.94 16.79 -19.72
CA GLY A 180 1.68 15.90 -18.83
C GLY A 180 0.79 14.81 -18.27
N ASP A 181 1.40 13.68 -17.92
CA ASP A 181 0.68 12.61 -17.23
C ASP A 181 0.35 13.04 -15.80
N VAL A 182 -0.83 12.62 -15.36
CA VAL A 182 -1.27 12.71 -13.97
C VAL A 182 -1.91 11.37 -13.62
N ALA A 183 -1.44 10.74 -12.55
CA ALA A 183 -2.09 9.56 -12.00
C ALA A 183 -2.97 9.98 -10.82
N ILE A 184 -4.20 9.45 -10.80
CA ILE A 184 -5.13 9.57 -9.69
C ILE A 184 -5.53 8.16 -9.29
N TRP A 185 -5.48 7.84 -8.01
CA TRP A 185 -5.89 6.53 -7.51
C TRP A 185 -6.62 6.61 -6.19
N ASP A 186 -7.47 5.62 -5.95
CA ASP A 186 -8.08 5.35 -4.65
C ASP A 186 -7.02 4.74 -3.72
N ASN A 187 -6.58 5.51 -2.74
CA ASN A 187 -5.56 5.13 -1.77
C ASN A 187 -6.11 4.21 -0.67
N ARG A 188 -7.43 4.10 -0.54
CA ARG A 188 -8.09 3.15 0.38
C ARG A 188 -7.96 1.71 -0.10
N SER A 189 -7.78 1.51 -1.41
CA SER A 189 -7.87 0.21 -2.07
C SER A 189 -6.67 -0.17 -2.93
N SER A 190 -5.56 0.58 -2.79
CA SER A 190 -4.35 0.33 -3.54
C SER A 190 -3.09 0.44 -2.69
N PHE A 191 -2.10 -0.37 -3.04
CA PHE A 191 -0.71 -0.16 -2.66
C PHE A 191 0.04 0.38 -3.87
N HIS A 192 1.12 1.11 -3.65
CA HIS A 192 1.97 1.59 -4.72
C HIS A 192 3.44 1.66 -4.29
N SER A 193 4.32 1.73 -5.29
CA SER A 193 5.75 1.88 -5.11
C SER A 193 6.36 2.62 -6.31
N ALA A 194 7.39 3.44 -6.04
CA ALA A 194 8.26 3.94 -7.09
C ALA A 194 9.25 2.84 -7.49
N THR A 195 9.47 2.66 -8.78
CA THR A 195 10.49 1.74 -9.29
C THR A 195 11.82 2.49 -9.36
N TYR A 196 12.77 2.08 -8.54
CA TYR A 196 14.08 2.72 -8.46
C TYR A 196 15.09 2.07 -9.43
N ASP A 197 14.77 2.08 -10.72
CA ASP A 197 15.51 1.47 -11.84
C ASP A 197 16.17 2.50 -12.78
N TYR A 198 16.59 3.64 -12.24
CA TYR A 198 17.07 4.81 -13.01
C TYR A 198 18.43 5.37 -12.56
N ASP A 199 19.29 4.52 -11.99
CA ASP A 199 20.64 4.87 -11.50
C ASP A 199 20.69 6.19 -10.74
N ARG A 200 21.48 7.17 -11.17
CA ARG A 200 21.67 8.47 -10.51
C ARG A 200 20.82 9.58 -11.13
N ALA A 201 19.91 9.24 -12.04
CA ALA A 201 19.05 10.23 -12.67
C ALA A 201 18.05 10.82 -11.68
N LEU A 202 17.64 12.05 -11.94
CA LEU A 202 16.71 12.77 -11.07
C LEU A 202 15.26 12.37 -11.38
N ARG A 203 14.50 12.07 -10.34
CA ARG A 203 13.05 11.85 -10.42
C ARG A 203 12.33 12.76 -9.41
N VAL A 204 11.53 13.70 -9.91
CA VAL A 204 10.79 14.67 -9.10
C VAL A 204 9.33 14.73 -9.55
N GLY A 205 8.45 14.76 -8.56
CA GLY A 205 7.03 14.99 -8.79
C GLY A 205 6.36 15.69 -7.61
N ASP A 206 5.16 16.16 -7.85
CA ASP A 206 4.31 16.75 -6.81
C ASP A 206 3.16 15.80 -6.51
N ARG A 207 2.96 15.52 -5.22
CA ARG A 207 1.89 14.65 -4.75
C ARG A 207 0.93 15.44 -3.88
N VAL A 208 -0.35 15.32 -4.20
CA VAL A 208 -1.44 15.85 -3.39
C VAL A 208 -2.28 14.69 -2.91
N VAL A 209 -2.57 14.67 -1.62
CA VAL A 209 -3.46 13.69 -1.03
C VAL A 209 -4.65 14.41 -0.39
N SER A 210 -5.85 13.94 -0.68
CA SER A 210 -7.01 14.27 0.13
C SER A 210 -7.03 13.39 1.37
N ILE A 211 -7.76 13.83 2.40
CA ILE A 211 -7.91 13.11 3.67
C ILE A 211 -9.29 12.46 3.65
N GLY A 212 -9.31 11.17 3.96
CA GLY A 212 -10.52 10.34 3.94
C GLY A 212 -11.20 10.26 5.29
N GLU A 213 -11.62 9.03 5.58
CA GLU A 213 -12.23 8.60 6.83
C GLU A 213 -11.25 7.82 7.70
N LYS A 214 -11.57 7.70 8.99
CA LYS A 214 -10.88 6.73 9.86
C LYS A 214 -11.17 5.31 9.31
N PRO A 215 -10.14 4.51 8.98
CA PRO A 215 -10.35 3.18 8.43
C PRO A 215 -11.13 2.30 9.41
N TYR A 216 -12.06 1.52 8.87
CA TYR A 216 -12.92 0.62 9.65
C TYR A 216 -13.11 -0.71 8.93
N TYR A 217 -13.45 -1.72 9.73
CA TYR A 217 -13.93 -3.01 9.26
C TYR A 217 -15.45 -3.05 9.42
N ASP A 218 -16.15 -3.63 8.46
CA ASP A 218 -17.58 -3.90 8.51
C ASP A 218 -17.84 -5.35 8.07
N PRO A 219 -18.45 -6.20 8.92
CA PRO A 219 -18.76 -7.58 8.56
C PRO A 219 -19.74 -7.71 7.38
N ALA A 220 -20.55 -6.67 7.10
CA ALA A 220 -21.46 -6.64 5.95
C ALA A 220 -20.75 -6.33 4.63
N GLY A 221 -19.46 -5.95 4.66
CA GLY A 221 -18.68 -5.70 3.45
C GLY A 221 -18.58 -6.93 2.55
N THR A 222 -18.65 -6.71 1.24
CA THR A 222 -18.58 -7.76 0.21
C THR A 222 -17.19 -7.81 -0.42
N THR A 223 -16.96 -8.76 -1.33
CA THR A 223 -15.73 -8.79 -2.13
C THR A 223 -16.01 -8.14 -3.48
N ARG A 224 -15.01 -7.46 -4.06
CA ARG A 224 -15.14 -6.90 -5.41
C ARG A 224 -15.57 -7.97 -6.42
N ARG A 225 -14.96 -9.16 -6.35
CA ARG A 225 -15.26 -10.24 -7.30
C ARG A 225 -16.68 -10.76 -7.14
N GLY A 226 -17.16 -10.90 -5.90
CA GLY A 226 -18.53 -11.30 -5.63
C GLY A 226 -19.55 -10.34 -6.24
N ASP A 227 -19.39 -9.04 -6.01
CA ASP A 227 -20.31 -8.03 -6.54
C ASP A 227 -20.23 -7.88 -8.07
N LEU A 228 -19.08 -8.20 -8.67
CA LEU A 228 -18.90 -8.22 -10.12
C LEU A 228 -19.25 -9.57 -10.78
N GLY A 229 -19.70 -10.57 -10.02
CA GLY A 229 -20.01 -11.90 -10.54
C GLY A 229 -18.80 -12.67 -11.10
N LEU A 230 -17.59 -12.39 -10.59
CA LEU A 230 -16.35 -13.05 -11.00
C LEU A 230 -16.02 -14.22 -10.06
N ALA A 231 -15.57 -15.34 -10.64
CA ALA A 231 -15.16 -16.54 -9.88
C ALA A 231 -14.09 -16.23 -8.83
N SER A 232 -14.07 -16.91 -7.69
CA SER A 232 -13.01 -16.68 -6.70
C SER A 232 -11.66 -17.20 -7.22
N PRO A 233 -10.53 -16.48 -7.03
CA PRO A 233 -9.19 -17.02 -7.32
C PRO A 233 -8.86 -18.28 -6.51
N THR A 234 -9.59 -18.52 -5.42
CA THR A 234 -9.45 -19.69 -4.56
C THR A 234 -10.54 -20.73 -4.81
N GLU A 235 -11.41 -20.55 -5.80
CA GLU A 235 -12.46 -21.50 -6.15
C GLU A 235 -11.82 -22.75 -6.77
N GLY A 236 -12.18 -23.93 -6.28
CA GLY A 236 -11.54 -25.20 -6.66
C GLY A 236 -10.26 -25.49 -5.87
N TYR A 237 -10.32 -25.37 -4.53
CA TYR A 237 -9.26 -25.85 -3.63
C TYR A 237 -8.71 -27.18 -4.16
N LEU A 238 -7.44 -27.19 -4.55
CA LEU A 238 -6.74 -28.39 -5.03
C LEU A 238 -6.91 -29.58 -4.06
N GLY A 239 -7.29 -29.33 -2.81
CA GLY A 239 -7.66 -30.35 -1.84
C GLY A 239 -8.69 -31.36 -2.36
N GLU A 240 -9.69 -30.97 -3.15
CA GLU A 240 -10.62 -31.93 -3.77
C GLU A 240 -9.92 -32.80 -4.80
N ILE A 241 -9.13 -32.19 -5.70
CA ILE A 241 -8.30 -32.92 -6.68
C ILE A 241 -7.35 -33.90 -5.97
N TYR A 242 -6.71 -33.50 -4.87
CA TYR A 242 -5.83 -34.38 -4.11
C TYR A 242 -6.58 -35.51 -3.39
N ARG A 243 -7.79 -35.25 -2.89
CA ARG A 243 -8.64 -36.29 -2.28
C ARG A 243 -9.12 -37.29 -3.33
N GLU A 244 -9.62 -36.79 -4.47
CA GLU A 244 -10.03 -37.62 -5.61
C GLU A 244 -8.85 -38.45 -6.15
N ALA A 245 -7.66 -37.86 -6.28
CA ALA A 245 -6.46 -38.58 -6.69
C ALA A 245 -6.09 -39.72 -5.72
N LEU A 246 -6.28 -39.53 -4.41
CA LEU A 246 -6.06 -40.58 -3.40
C LEU A 246 -7.14 -41.66 -3.43
N GLU A 247 -8.39 -41.30 -3.72
CA GLU A 247 -9.50 -42.26 -3.87
C GLU A 247 -9.33 -43.12 -5.12
N ASN A 248 -8.94 -42.52 -6.25
CA ASN A 248 -8.69 -43.21 -7.51
C ASN A 248 -7.42 -44.08 -7.52
N ALA A 249 -6.54 -43.92 -6.51
CA ALA A 249 -5.33 -44.72 -6.34
C ALA A 249 -5.54 -45.98 -5.47
N LYS A 250 -6.76 -46.22 -4.97
CA LYS A 250 -7.16 -47.43 -4.22
C LYS A 250 -7.84 -48.44 -5.13
#